data_AF-A0A3C2E4I4-F1
#
_entry.id   AF-A0A3C2E4I4-F1
#
_cell.length_a   1.000
_cell.length_b   1.000
_cell.length_c   1.000
_cell.angle_alpha   90.00
_cell.angle_beta   90.00
_cell.angle_gamma   90.00
#
_symmetry.space_group_name_H-M   'P 1'
#
loop_
_entity.id
_entity.type
_entity.pdbx_description
1 polymer ?
#
loop_
_entity_poly.entity_id
_entity_poly.type
_entity_poly.pdbx_seq_one_letter_code
_entity_poly.pdbx_strand_id
1 'polypeptide(L)' 'DKAENRQRFREAMDSIGLESPRSGVAHTLAEAKALMEEIGLPSIIRPSFTMGGTGGGIAYNVEEFDEICAAGIAASPVN' A
#
# COMPACT_ATOMS: atom_id res chain seq x y z
N ASP A 1 -16.72 -0.02 5.62
CA ASP A 1 -16.95 -1.47 5.82
C ASP A 1 -16.99 -2.43 4.62
N LYS A 2 -17.07 -2.02 3.34
CA LYS A 2 -17.11 -3.02 2.23
C LYS A 2 -16.21 -2.74 1.02
N ALA A 3 -15.33 -1.75 1.08
CA ALA A 3 -14.42 -1.43 -0.03
C ALA A 3 -12.96 -1.65 0.43
N GLU A 4 -12.18 -2.38 -0.38
CA GLU A 4 -10.71 -2.39 -0.34
C GLU A 4 -9.97 -3.13 0.78
N ASN A 5 -10.49 -4.26 1.26
CA ASN A 5 -9.68 -5.13 2.10
C ASN A 5 -8.64 -5.87 1.24
N ARG A 6 -7.53 -5.19 0.89
CA ARG A 6 -6.44 -5.71 0.05
C ARG A 6 -5.86 -7.01 0.60
N GLN A 7 -5.95 -7.20 1.91
CA GLN A 7 -5.64 -8.45 2.58
C GLN A 7 -6.55 -9.59 2.14
N ARG A 8 -7.87 -9.38 2.07
CA ARG A 8 -8.81 -10.37 1.53
C ARG A 8 -8.60 -10.66 0.05
N PHE A 9 -8.15 -9.66 -0.73
CA PHE A 9 -7.79 -9.89 -2.13
C PHE A 9 -6.57 -10.80 -2.24
N ARG A 10 -5.53 -10.57 -1.44
CA ARG A 10 -4.35 -11.42 -1.39
C ARG A 10 -4.70 -12.84 -0.95
N GLU A 11 -5.44 -13.00 0.14
CA GLU A 11 -5.92 -14.30 0.62
C GLU A 11 -6.71 -15.05 -0.46
N ALA A 12 -7.55 -14.35 -1.23
CA ALA A 12 -8.28 -14.94 -2.34
C ALA A 12 -7.34 -15.39 -3.47
N MET A 13 -6.34 -14.60 -3.86
CA MET A 13 -5.36 -14.99 -4.89
C MET A 13 -4.49 -16.18 -4.45
N ASP A 14 -4.04 -16.17 -3.19
CA ASP A 14 -3.28 -17.27 -2.60
C ASP A 14 -4.12 -18.56 -2.58
N SER A 15 -5.42 -18.46 -2.28
CA SER A 15 -6.33 -19.62 -2.23
C SER A 15 -6.55 -20.31 -3.57
N ILE A 16 -6.34 -19.60 -4.69
CA ILE A 16 -6.45 -20.14 -6.06
C ILE A 16 -5.09 -20.40 -6.72
N GLY A 17 -3.99 -20.25 -5.97
CA GLY A 17 -2.63 -20.51 -6.43
C GLY A 17 -2.10 -19.50 -7.45
N LEU A 18 -2.64 -18.28 -7.47
CA LEU A 18 -2.12 -17.20 -8.33
C LEU A 18 -1.08 -16.38 -7.56
N GLU A 19 0.12 -16.27 -8.14
CA GLU A 19 1.16 -15.42 -7.58
C GLU A 19 0.74 -13.94 -7.62
N SER A 20 0.78 -13.31 -6.45
CA SER A 20 0.58 -11.87 -6.29
C SER A 20 1.91 -11.20 -5.94
N PRO A 21 2.16 -9.96 -6.39
CA PRO A 21 3.32 -9.19 -5.96
C PRO A 21 3.39 -9.10 -4.43
N ARG A 22 4.61 -9.17 -3.87
CA ARG A 22 4.84 -8.95 -2.44
C ARG A 22 4.27 -7.57 -2.09
N SER A 23 3.32 -7.56 -1.17
CA SER A 23 2.53 -6.38 -0.82
C SER A 23 2.13 -6.44 0.65
N GLY A 24 1.85 -5.30 1.25
CA GLY A 24 1.35 -5.20 2.62
C GLY A 24 0.39 -4.03 2.76
N VAL A 25 -0.26 -3.96 3.91
CA VAL A 25 -1.11 -2.84 4.31
C VAL A 25 -0.45 -2.16 5.49
N ALA A 26 -0.34 -0.84 5.42
CA ALA A 26 0.18 -0.01 6.50
C ALA A 26 -0.82 1.10 6.80
N HIS A 27 -1.02 1.35 8.09
CA HIS A 27 -1.82 2.46 8.62
C HIS A 27 -0.94 3.57 9.20
N THR A 28 0.34 3.28 9.46
CA THR A 28 1.33 4.26 9.92
C THR A 28 2.56 4.27 9.01
N LEU A 29 3.30 5.38 9.02
CA LEU A 29 4.56 5.48 8.26
C LEU A 29 5.60 4.45 8.75
N ALA A 30 5.60 4.14 10.04
CA ALA A 30 6.50 3.13 10.62
C ALA A 30 6.21 1.73 10.05
N GLU A 31 4.94 1.34 9.97
CA GLU A 31 4.52 0.08 9.33
C GLU A 31 4.88 0.06 7.84
N ALA A 32 4.70 1.18 7.14
CA ALA A 32 5.05 1.29 5.72
C ALA A 32 6.55 1.09 5.51
N LYS A 33 7.40 1.66 6.38
CA LYS A 33 8.87 1.49 6.33
C LYS A 33 9.30 0.05 6.57
N ALA A 34 8.71 -0.63 7.56
CA ALA A 34 8.99 -2.04 7.79
C ALA A 34 8.64 -2.89 6.55
N LEU A 35 7.51 -2.60 5.90
CA LEU A 35 7.14 -3.27 4.64
C LEU A 35 8.09 -2.92 3.49
N MET A 36 8.56 -1.69 3.40
CA MET A 36 9.53 -1.27 2.38
C MET A 36 10.86 -2.02 2.53
N GLU A 37 11.35 -2.25 3.75
CA GLU A 37 12.56 -3.04 4.01
C GLU A 37 12.41 -4.49 3.53
N GLU A 38 11.21 -5.06 3.63
CA GLU A 38 10.93 -6.42 3.18
C GLU A 38 10.69 -6.53 1.66
N ILE A 39 9.99 -5.55 1.06
CA ILE A 39 9.54 -5.55 -0.34
C ILE A 39 10.61 -4.97 -1.29
N GLY A 40 11.27 -3.89 -0.87
CA GLY A 40 12.27 -3.17 -1.65
C GLY A 40 11.70 -2.09 -2.56
N LEU A 41 12.61 -1.36 -3.23
CA LEU A 41 12.29 -0.32 -4.22
C LEU A 41 12.64 -0.80 -5.64
N PRO A 42 11.93 -0.32 -6.69
CA PRO A 42 10.82 0.62 -6.61
C PRO A 42 9.54 -0.01 -6.05
N SER A 43 8.80 0.74 -5.24
CA SER A 43 7.56 0.30 -4.59
C SER A 43 6.35 1.08 -5.08
N ILE A 44 5.24 0.37 -5.30
CA ILE A 44 3.95 0.98 -5.68
C ILE A 44 3.14 1.23 -4.42
N ILE A 45 2.78 2.49 -4.18
CA ILE A 45 2.00 2.91 -3.02
C ILE A 45 0.59 3.27 -3.48
N ARG A 46 -0.40 2.61 -2.88
CA ARG A 46 -1.82 2.79 -3.19
C ARG A 46 -2.59 3.08 -1.90
N PRO A 47 -3.02 4.34 -1.65
CA PRO A 47 -3.87 4.67 -0.51
C PRO A 47 -5.20 3.92 -0.59
N SER A 48 -5.80 3.67 0.56
CA SER A 48 -7.17 3.18 0.62
C SER A 48 -8.16 4.34 0.45
N PHE A 49 -9.33 4.08 -0.13
CA PHE A 49 -10.46 5.00 -0.31
C PHE A 49 -10.26 6.20 -1.24
N THR A 50 -9.25 6.16 -2.12
CA THR A 50 -9.03 7.20 -3.13
C THR A 50 -9.51 6.72 -4.50
N MET A 51 -10.51 7.38 -5.09
CA MET A 51 -10.98 7.08 -6.45
C MET A 51 -10.06 7.77 -7.47
N GLY A 52 -9.40 7.00 -8.35
CA GLY A 52 -8.55 7.55 -9.43
C GLY A 52 -7.04 7.64 -9.16
N GLY A 53 -6.53 7.03 -8.08
CA GLY A 53 -5.09 7.02 -7.77
C GLY A 53 -4.56 8.28 -7.08
N THR A 54 -5.45 9.19 -6.67
CA THR A 54 -5.09 10.38 -5.90
C THR A 54 -4.40 9.99 -4.59
N GLY A 55 -3.19 10.49 -4.35
CA GLY A 55 -2.37 10.17 -3.17
C GLY A 55 -1.53 8.89 -3.28
N GLY A 56 -1.61 8.16 -4.40
CA GLY A 56 -0.73 7.04 -4.72
C GLY A 56 0.41 7.43 -5.67
N GLY A 57 1.38 6.54 -5.82
CA GLY A 57 2.55 6.79 -6.65
C GLY A 57 3.51 5.61 -6.70
N ILE A 58 4.61 5.79 -7.44
CA ILE A 58 5.74 4.86 -7.47
C ILE A 58 6.91 5.56 -6.79
N ALA A 59 7.45 4.95 -5.75
CA ALA A 59 8.64 5.42 -5.07
C ALA A 59 9.87 4.67 -5.60
N TYR A 60 10.87 5.39 -6.09
CA TYR A 60 12.15 4.85 -6.55
C TYR A 60 13.26 4.99 -5.50
N ASN A 61 13.07 5.86 -4.52
CA ASN A 61 13.97 6.07 -3.39
C ASN A 61 13.18 6.21 -2.08
N VAL A 62 13.89 6.21 -0.95
CA VAL A 62 13.28 6.25 0.39
C VAL A 62 12.60 7.60 0.67
N GLU A 63 13.12 8.70 0.11
CA GLU A 63 12.55 10.04 0.29
C GLU A 63 11.18 10.14 -0.39
N GLU A 64 11.09 9.71 -1.66
CA GLU A 64 9.82 9.59 -2.38
C GLU A 64 8.83 8.65 -1.68
N PHE A 65 9.33 7.54 -1.12
CA PHE A 65 8.50 6.60 -0.37
C PHE A 65 7.84 7.27 0.83
N ASP A 66 8.63 8.00 1.63
CA ASP A 66 8.14 8.70 2.82
C ASP A 66 7.11 9.78 2.47
N GLU A 67 7.36 10.57 1.42
CA GLU A 67 6.44 11.61 0.96
C GLU A 67 5.10 11.03 0.47
N ILE A 68 5.14 10.01 -0.39
CA ILE A 68 3.94 9.39 -0.96
C ILE A 68 3.15 8.66 0.13
N CYS A 69 3.81 7.94 1.04
CA CYS A 69 3.15 7.27 2.15
C CYS A 69 2.50 8.27 3.12
N ALA A 70 3.19 9.36 3.48
CA ALA A 70 2.63 10.38 4.36
C ALA A 70 1.39 11.04 3.73
N ALA A 71 1.47 11.40 2.44
CA ALA A 71 0.34 11.93 1.70
C ALA A 71 -0.82 10.94 1.61
N GLY A 72 -0.54 9.67 1.32
CA GLY A 72 -1.52 8.61 1.22
C GLY A 72 -2.24 8.29 2.53
N ILE A 73 -1.51 8.27 3.65
CA ILE A 73 -2.08 8.07 4.99
C ILE A 73 -2.97 9.25 5.37
N ALA A 74 -2.55 10.50 5.11
CA ALA A 74 -3.36 11.68 5.39
C ALA A 74 -4.62 11.76 4.51
N ALA A 75 -4.55 11.26 3.28
CA ALA A 75 -5.66 11.27 2.32
C ALA A 75 -6.66 10.10 2.52
N SER A 76 -6.25 9.02 3.20
CA SER A 76 -7.10 7.84 3.44
C SER A 76 -8.04 8.10 4.63
N PRO A 77 -9.36 8.29 4.43
CA PRO A 77 -10.30 8.41 5.54
C PRO A 77 -10.31 7.13 6.39
N VAL A 78 -9.78 7.23 7.61
CA VAL A 78 -10.05 6.30 8.71
C VAL A 78 -11.39 6.68 9.32
N ASN A 79 -12.48 6.18 8.72
CA ASN A 79 -13.81 6.17 9.35
C ASN A 79 -14.47 4.81 9.10
#